data_AF-A0AAD9BX54-F1
#
_entry.id   AF-A0AAD9BX54-F1
#
_cell.length_a   1.000
_cell.length_b   1.000
_cell.length_c   1.000
_cell.angle_alpha   90.00
_cell.angle_beta   90.00
_cell.angle_gamma   90.00
#
_symmetry.space_group_name_H-M   'P 1'
#
loop_
_entity.id
_entity.type
_entity.pdbx_description
1 polymer ?
#
loop_
_entity_poly.entity_id
_entity_poly.type
_entity_poly.pdbx_seq_one_letter_code
_entity_poly.pdbx_strand_id
1 'polypeptide(L)'
;MSTHKTFKEQALALVYTISGMSNPFLDDTPDLLMLDTRNIIDESAVNTVCTVESVGRDQYNKYHVTVIRDRTHSIHEPIKKNSLPLFRFPTPRTKTKQAGRSQC
;
A
#
# COMPACT_ATOMS: atom_id res chain seq x y z
N MET A 1 -47.59 -4.92 31.25
CA MET A 1 -46.56 -3.90 31.54
C MET A 1 -46.88 -2.67 30.71
N SER A 2 -46.94 -1.48 31.30
CA SER A 2 -47.24 -0.24 30.56
C SER A 2 -46.11 0.09 29.57
N THR A 3 -46.44 0.45 28.34
CA THR A 3 -45.50 0.76 27.24
C THR A 3 -44.47 1.83 27.62
N HIS A 4 -44.88 2.82 28.42
CA HIS A 4 -44.01 3.87 28.95
C HIS A 4 -42.92 3.32 29.87
N LYS A 5 -43.21 2.27 30.64
CA LYS A 5 -42.25 1.63 31.55
C LYS A 5 -41.18 0.88 30.74
N THR A 6 -41.61 0.16 29.71
CA THR A 6 -40.70 -0.55 28.81
C THR A 6 -39.78 0.40 28.04
N PHE A 7 -40.32 1.51 27.52
CA PHE A 7 -39.49 2.51 26.84
C PHE A 7 -38.44 3.12 27.77
N LYS A 8 -38.81 3.44 29.02
CA LYS A 8 -37.88 3.95 30.03
C LYS A 8 -36.75 2.95 30.32
N GLU A 9 -37.08 1.68 30.50
CA GLU A 9 -36.10 0.62 30.77
C GLU A 9 -35.13 0.46 29.58
N GLN A 10 -35.63 0.49 28.35
CA GLN A 10 -34.80 0.42 27.14
C GLN A 10 -33.89 1.64 26.96
N ALA A 11 -34.40 2.85 27.20
CA ALA A 11 -33.61 4.06 27.13
C ALA A 11 -32.48 4.08 28.18
N LEU A 12 -32.77 3.64 29.40
CA LEU A 12 -31.76 3.52 30.47
C LEU A 12 -30.71 2.46 30.13
N ALA A 13 -31.13 1.32 29.59
CA ALA A 13 -30.21 0.28 29.14
C ALA A 13 -29.27 0.79 28.03
N LEU A 14 -29.80 1.55 27.06
CA LEU A 14 -29.00 2.14 25.98
C LEU A 14 -27.99 3.17 26.48
N VAL A 15 -28.40 4.06 27.39
CA VAL A 15 -27.49 5.05 27.97
C VAL A 15 -26.38 4.37 28.76
N TYR A 16 -26.72 3.33 29.53
CA TYR A 16 -25.75 2.54 30.28
C TYR A 16 -24.75 1.86 29.35
N THR A 17 -25.20 1.23 28.26
CA THR A 17 -24.31 0.57 27.30
C THR A 17 -23.41 1.56 26.57
N ILE A 18 -23.96 2.68 26.08
CA ILE A 18 -23.16 3.72 25.40
C ILE A 18 -22.11 4.32 26.34
N SER A 19 -22.48 4.59 27.60
CA SER A 19 -21.55 5.13 28.59
C SER A 19 -20.45 4.13 28.97
N GLY A 20 -20.77 2.83 28.98
CA GLY A 20 -19.81 1.76 29.26
C GLY A 20 -18.90 1.41 28.08
N MET A 21 -19.30 1.73 26.84
CA MET A 21 -18.51 1.45 25.63
C MET A 21 -17.35 2.43 25.41
N SER A 22 -17.17 3.43 26.29
CA SER A 22 -16.16 4.50 26.21
C SER A 22 -16.16 5.19 24.84
N ASN A 23 -15.31 6.20 24.66
CA ASN A 23 -15.05 6.73 23.33
C ASN A 23 -13.94 5.86 22.70
N PRO A 24 -14.23 5.10 21.63
CA PRO A 24 -13.22 4.24 20.99
C PRO A 24 -12.05 5.03 20.38
N PHE A 25 -12.16 6.36 20.25
CA PHE A 25 -11.08 7.26 19.83
C PHE A 25 -10.24 7.81 20.98
N LEU A 26 -10.69 7.69 22.24
CA LEU A 26 -9.95 8.08 23.43
C LEU A 26 -9.33 6.88 24.15
N ASP A 27 -9.85 5.68 23.90
CA ASP A 27 -9.23 4.46 24.36
C ASP A 27 -7.91 4.25 23.60
N ASP A 28 -6.82 4.01 24.34
CA ASP A 28 -5.52 3.60 23.79
C ASP A 28 -5.67 2.23 23.10
N THR A 29 -6.21 2.24 21.89
CA THR A 29 -6.37 1.06 21.05
C THR A 29 -5.21 1.04 20.05
N PRO A 30 -4.16 0.24 20.29
CA PRO A 30 -3.08 0.08 19.31
C PRO A 30 -3.61 -0.46 17.97
N ASP A 31 -4.77 -1.14 17.97
CA ASP A 31 -5.46 -1.61 16.77
C ASP A 31 -5.96 -0.48 15.85
N LEU A 32 -6.39 0.67 16.40
CA LEU A 32 -6.83 1.81 15.59
C LEU A 32 -5.62 2.48 14.91
N LEU A 33 -4.48 2.51 15.60
CA LEU A 33 -3.19 3.02 15.07
C LEU A 33 -2.56 2.05 14.06
N MET A 34 -2.83 0.75 14.17
CA MET A 34 -2.29 -0.28 13.28
C MET A 34 -2.83 -0.24 11.84
N LEU A 35 -3.93 0.48 11.59
CA LEU A 35 -4.46 0.65 10.23
C LEU A 35 -3.51 1.46 9.34
N ASP A 36 -2.74 2.39 9.91
CA ASP A 36 -1.79 3.24 9.19
C ASP A 36 -0.43 2.55 8.94
N THR A 37 -0.21 1.37 9.56
CA THR A 37 1.10 0.68 9.51
C THR A 37 1.17 -0.46 8.48
N ARG A 38 0.08 -0.75 7.75
CA ARG A 38 0.18 -1.70 6.64
C ARG A 38 1.09 -1.07 5.59
N ASN A 39 2.23 -1.68 5.33
CA ASN A 39 3.13 -1.26 4.28
C ASN A 39 2.39 -1.38 2.92
N ILE A 40 1.73 -0.31 2.48
CA ILE A 40 0.91 -0.27 1.25
C ILE A 40 1.80 -0.37 0.00
N ILE A 41 3.10 -0.09 0.14
CA ILE A 41 4.04 0.02 -0.96
C ILE A 41 5.11 -1.08 -0.82
N ASP A 42 5.35 -1.79 -1.92
CA ASP A 42 6.44 -2.75 -2.01
C ASP A 42 7.79 -2.07 -1.79
N GLU A 43 8.66 -2.66 -0.98
CA GLU A 43 9.97 -2.08 -0.63
C GLU A 43 10.83 -1.79 -1.87
N SER A 44 10.70 -2.58 -2.94
CA SER A 44 11.42 -2.33 -4.19
C SER A 44 10.94 -1.06 -4.90
N ALA A 45 9.64 -0.73 -4.80
CA ALA A 45 9.09 0.51 -5.31
C ALA A 45 9.52 1.71 -4.45
N VAL A 46 9.56 1.55 -3.12
CA VAL A 46 10.11 2.57 -2.21
C VAL A 46 11.56 2.90 -2.56
N ASN A 47 12.41 1.88 -2.64
CA ASN A 47 13.81 2.05 -2.97
C ASN A 47 14.01 2.71 -4.35
N THR A 48 13.19 2.32 -5.34
CA THR A 48 13.23 2.94 -6.66
C THR A 48 12.88 4.42 -6.59
N VAL A 49 11.82 4.80 -5.87
CA VAL A 49 11.42 6.21 -5.72
C VAL A 49 12.52 7.01 -5.03
N CYS A 50 13.16 6.45 -4.00
CA CYS A 50 14.24 7.10 -3.28
C CYS A 50 15.51 7.29 -4.13
N THR A 51 15.75 6.43 -5.12
CA THR A 51 17.01 6.39 -5.89
C THR A 51 16.86 6.81 -7.36
N VAL A 52 15.65 7.08 -7.84
CA VAL A 52 15.38 7.35 -9.26
C VAL A 52 16.17 8.55 -9.78
N GLU A 53 16.37 9.56 -8.95
CA GLU A 53 17.10 10.77 -9.33
C GLU A 53 18.59 10.48 -9.57
N SER A 54 19.24 9.75 -8.65
CA SER A 54 20.65 9.39 -8.80
C SER A 54 20.84 8.47 -10.01
N VAL A 55 19.94 7.50 -10.20
CA VAL A 55 19.95 6.61 -11.38
C VAL A 55 19.84 7.41 -12.68
N GLY A 56 18.92 8.39 -12.74
CA GLY A 56 18.76 9.23 -13.93
C GLY A 56 20.01 10.08 -14.22
N ARG A 57 20.63 10.63 -13.18
CA ARG A 57 21.87 11.43 -13.29
C ARG A 57 23.03 10.59 -13.83
N ASP A 58 23.20 9.38 -13.31
CA ASP A 58 24.26 8.46 -13.75
C ASP A 58 24.06 8.03 -15.20
N GLN A 59 22.80 7.75 -15.60
CA GLN A 59 22.45 7.43 -16.98
C GLN A 59 22.74 8.58 -17.94
N TYR A 60 22.38 9.81 -17.57
CA TYR A 60 22.68 10.99 -18.36
C TYR A 60 24.19 11.21 -18.49
N ASN A 61 24.93 11.16 -17.38
CA ASN A 61 26.38 11.34 -17.40
C ASN A 61 27.06 10.32 -18.31
N LYS A 62 26.61 9.06 -18.26
CA LYS A 62 27.09 8.01 -19.17
C LYS A 62 26.79 8.38 -20.63
N TYR A 63 25.55 8.78 -20.96
CA TYR A 63 25.19 9.18 -22.32
C TYR A 63 26.02 10.37 -22.82
N HIS A 64 26.18 11.41 -22.00
CA HIS A 64 26.98 12.58 -22.34
C HIS A 64 28.43 12.19 -22.67
N VAL A 65 29.03 11.33 -21.84
CA VAL A 65 30.39 10.83 -22.08
C VAL A 65 30.45 9.99 -23.37
N THR A 66 29.59 8.98 -23.51
CA THR A 66 29.74 8.02 -24.61
C THR A 66 29.32 8.58 -25.96
N VAL A 67 28.26 9.40 -26.01
CA VAL A 67 27.66 9.89 -27.26
C VAL A 67 28.18 11.28 -27.63
N ILE A 68 28.28 12.20 -26.67
CA ILE A 68 28.61 13.60 -26.95
C ILE A 68 30.12 13.83 -26.94
N ARG A 69 30.79 13.42 -25.86
CA ARG A 69 32.23 13.68 -25.66
C ARG A 69 33.08 12.71 -26.47
N ASP A 70 32.94 11.41 -26.21
CA ASP A 70 33.83 10.39 -26.75
C ASP A 70 33.32 9.85 -28.10
N ARG A 71 32.05 10.12 -28.46
CA ARG A 71 31.39 9.72 -29.71
C ARG A 71 31.59 8.24 -30.07
N THR A 72 31.65 7.40 -29.04
CA THR A 72 31.81 5.94 -29.17
C THR A 72 30.51 5.26 -29.59
N HIS A 73 29.36 5.89 -29.31
CA HIS A 73 28.03 5.43 -29.67
C HIS A 73 27.34 6.49 -30.53
N SER A 74 26.54 6.05 -31.50
CA SER A 74 25.83 6.96 -32.39
C SER A 74 24.68 7.67 -31.67
N ILE A 75 24.42 8.94 -32.04
CA ILE A 75 23.23 9.68 -31.58
C ILE A 75 21.91 9.05 -32.04
N HIS A 76 21.95 8.19 -33.07
CA HIS A 76 20.79 7.49 -33.60
C HIS A 76 20.54 6.15 -32.92
N GLU A 77 21.43 5.71 -32.04
CA GLU A 77 21.21 4.47 -31.30
C GLU A 77 20.00 4.60 -30.35
N PRO A 78 19.10 3.61 -30.33
CA PRO A 78 17.96 3.64 -29.45
C PRO A 78 18.38 3.62 -27.96
N ILE A 79 17.79 4.50 -27.16
CA ILE A 79 17.96 4.48 -25.70
C ILE A 79 17.04 3.40 -25.11
N LYS A 80 17.62 2.46 -24.37
CA LYS A 80 16.86 1.40 -23.70
C LYS A 80 15.94 1.99 -22.63
N LYS A 81 14.68 1.54 -22.62
CA LYS A 81 13.70 1.93 -21.59
C LYS A 81 14.08 1.38 -20.21
N ASN A 82 13.95 2.23 -19.19
CA ASN A 82 14.12 1.83 -17.79
C ASN A 82 13.03 0.85 -17.35
N SER A 83 13.44 -0.26 -16.72
CA SER A 83 12.55 -1.29 -16.17
C SER A 83 12.66 -1.31 -14.65
N LEU A 84 12.38 -0.18 -14.03
CA LEU A 84 12.41 -0.05 -12.56
C LEU A 84 11.06 -0.47 -11.96
N PRO A 85 11.05 -1.15 -10.80
CA PRO A 85 9.83 -1.48 -10.09
C PRO A 85 9.21 -0.18 -9.55
N LEU A 86 8.08 0.21 -10.14
CA LEU A 86 7.27 1.34 -9.70
C LEU A 86 5.92 0.84 -9.19
N PHE A 87 5.06 1.77 -8.76
CA PHE A 87 3.68 1.51 -8.36
C PHE A 87 2.86 0.92 -9.53
N ARG A 88 3.00 -0.38 -9.79
CA ARG A 88 2.08 -1.10 -10.66
C ARG A 88 0.89 -1.51 -9.81
N PHE A 89 -0.30 -1.10 -10.24
CA PHE A 89 -1.54 -1.70 -9.78
C PHE A 89 -1.43 -3.22 -9.88
N PRO A 90 -1.93 -3.99 -8.90
CA PRO A 90 -1.92 -5.44 -9.00
C PRO A 90 -2.70 -5.81 -10.26
N THR A 91 -2.03 -6.41 -11.26
CA THR A 91 -2.76 -7.28 -12.18
C THR A 91 -3.30 -8.43 -11.33
N PRO A 92 -4.63 -8.59 -11.19
CA PRO A 92 -5.16 -9.73 -10.49
C PRO A 92 -4.96 -10.95 -11.38
N ARG A 93 -4.24 -11.96 -10.86
CA ARG A 93 -4.57 -13.39 -10.92
C ARG A 93 -3.34 -14.22 -10.53
N THR A 94 -3.19 -14.47 -9.25
CA THR A 94 -2.66 -15.76 -8.81
C THR A 94 -3.65 -16.81 -9.31
N LYS A 95 -3.24 -17.65 -10.27
CA LYS A 95 -3.99 -18.87 -10.57
C LYS A 95 -3.87 -19.77 -9.35
N THR A 96 -4.92 -19.84 -8.53
CA THR A 96 -5.03 -20.88 -7.52
C THR A 96 -5.03 -22.22 -8.23
N LYS A 97 -3.94 -22.99 -8.10
CA LYS A 97 -3.99 -24.43 -8.37
C LYS A 97 -4.91 -25.03 -7.31
N GLN A 98 -6.17 -25.26 -7.63
CA GLN A 98 -6.95 -26.25 -6.91
C GLN A 98 -6.33 -27.61 -7.23
N ALA A 99 -5.40 -28.04 -6.39
CA ALA A 99 -5.03 -29.44 -6.31
C ALA A 99 -6.24 -30.18 -5.75
N GLY A 100 -6.84 -31.04 -6.58
CA GLY A 100 -7.91 -31.91 -6.15
C GLY A 100 -7.45 -32.75 -4.95
N ARG A 101 -8.33 -32.88 -3.96
CA ARG A 101 -8.26 -33.95 -2.98
C ARG A 101 -9.54 -34.74 -3.06
N SER A 102 -9.40 -35.91 -3.68
CA SER A 102 -10.28 -37.06 -3.55
C SER A 102 -10.18 -37.65 -2.13
N GLN A 103 -11.30 -38.23 -1.67
CA GLN A 103 -11.46 -39.18 -0.54
C GLN A 103 -11.36 -38.55 0.88
N CYS A 104 -12.24 -38.86 1.84
CA CYS A 104 -13.10 -40.02 2.06
C CYS A 104 -14.60 -39.69 2.21
#